data_AF-A0A368FJY6-F1
#
_entry.id   AF-A0A368FJY6-F1
#
_cell.length_a   1.000
_cell.length_b   1.000
_cell.length_c   1.000
_cell.angle_alpha   90.00
_cell.angle_beta   90.00
_cell.angle_gamma   90.00
#
_symmetry.space_group_name_H-M   'P 1'
#
loop_
_entity.id
_entity.type
_entity.pdbx_description
1 polymer ?
#
loop_
_entity_poly.entity_id
_entity_poly.type
_entity_poly.pdbx_seq_one_letter_code
_entity_poly.pdbx_strand_id
1 'polypeptide(L)'
;MRLLLLVLLLALCANAGFFDTKLGEKIKQTLGKIKAAFNSTALIAIREKFNSLKEKIKAKLTLSPEQKVILEELLKHIRKIKKDKVQEKGDSIEEINGKKHVAELLYQGDIVLTRKQADEIVEDIENESGRTKRQAYRDHKYPRTLWENNRVNYYFHHNATSAVKSVFRKGAGLWQKDTCIDFVEDSSARDRIRVFVEDGCWSYIGRLGKEQDLSLGDGCETVGIAAHEIGHAIGFWHTHARHDRDKFITFNAHNVKPSWLDQFAITTPATNDNYGITYDYGNIMHYGATRSHQEFSFLSGGNVSTPKPQPQQKCVDNAKCALLTKTRKFCSSVVFTESIKRSLCPKTCGYCR
;
A
#
# COMPACT_ATOMS: atom_id res chain seq x y z
N MET A 1 -0.54 -53.48 -0.83
CA MET A 1 0.10 -52.85 -2.01
C MET A 1 -0.54 -51.56 -2.53
N ARG A 2 -1.71 -51.08 -2.02
CA ARG A 2 -2.34 -49.83 -2.48
C ARG A 2 -2.12 -48.58 -1.60
N LEU A 3 -1.53 -48.72 -0.42
CA LEU A 3 -1.22 -47.58 0.47
C LEU A 3 0.20 -47.02 0.28
N LEU A 4 1.15 -47.84 -0.14
CA LEU A 4 2.55 -47.44 -0.38
C LEU A 4 2.74 -46.64 -1.68
N LEU A 5 1.87 -46.82 -2.68
CA LEU A 5 1.90 -46.06 -3.93
C LEU A 5 1.30 -44.64 -3.79
N LEU A 6 0.34 -44.43 -2.89
CA LEU A 6 -0.19 -43.08 -2.60
C LEU A 6 0.77 -42.25 -1.76
N VAL A 7 1.54 -42.89 -0.86
CA VAL A 7 2.59 -42.21 -0.09
C VAL A 7 3.80 -41.87 -0.97
N LEU A 8 4.13 -42.70 -1.98
CA LEU A 8 5.17 -42.35 -2.95
C LEU A 8 4.74 -41.25 -3.93
N LEU A 9 3.47 -41.17 -4.33
CA LEU A 9 2.97 -40.05 -5.17
C LEU A 9 2.89 -38.73 -4.39
N LEU A 10 2.56 -38.77 -3.10
CA LEU A 10 2.63 -37.58 -2.24
C LEU A 10 4.07 -37.16 -1.90
N ALA A 11 5.01 -38.13 -1.82
CA ALA A 11 6.43 -37.84 -1.65
C ALA A 11 7.12 -37.34 -2.93
N LEU A 12 6.60 -37.70 -4.12
CA LEU A 12 7.10 -37.18 -5.41
C LEU A 12 6.53 -35.79 -5.76
N CYS A 13 5.40 -35.37 -5.18
CA CYS A 13 4.92 -33.99 -5.27
C CYS A 13 5.53 -33.05 -4.21
N ALA A 14 6.24 -33.57 -3.20
CA ALA A 14 6.95 -32.75 -2.21
C ALA A 14 8.38 -32.37 -2.65
N ASN A 15 8.91 -32.98 -3.72
CA ASN A 15 10.26 -32.74 -4.24
C ASN A 15 10.31 -32.36 -5.73
N ALA A 16 9.16 -32.02 -6.34
CA ALA A 16 9.15 -31.47 -7.68
C ALA A 16 9.51 -29.96 -7.65
N GLY A 17 10.80 -29.65 -7.81
CA GLY A 17 11.27 -28.39 -8.41
C GLY A 17 10.98 -27.07 -7.67
N PHE A 18 10.64 -27.09 -6.37
CA PHE A 18 10.28 -25.89 -5.60
C PHE A 18 11.40 -24.83 -5.53
N PHE A 19 12.68 -25.25 -5.54
CA PHE A 19 13.84 -24.35 -5.44
C PHE A 19 14.54 -24.09 -6.78
N ASP A 20 14.11 -24.69 -7.89
CA ASP A 20 14.78 -24.54 -9.20
C ASP A 20 14.22 -23.38 -10.05
N THR A 21 13.28 -22.61 -9.51
CA THR A 21 12.84 -21.38 -10.18
C THR A 21 13.74 -20.21 -9.78
N LYS A 22 14.09 -19.36 -10.74
CA LYS A 22 14.86 -18.11 -10.51
C LYS A 22 14.25 -17.21 -9.42
N LEU A 23 12.93 -17.33 -9.21
CA LEU A 23 12.19 -16.65 -8.16
C LEU A 23 12.38 -17.34 -6.79
N GLY A 24 12.30 -18.68 -6.74
CA GLY A 24 12.54 -19.48 -5.53
C GLY A 24 13.94 -19.29 -4.96
N GLU A 25 14.97 -19.20 -5.80
CA GLU A 25 16.35 -18.91 -5.37
C GLU A 25 16.49 -17.50 -4.77
N LYS A 26 15.91 -16.48 -5.42
CA LYS A 26 15.93 -15.08 -4.95
C LYS A 26 15.22 -14.95 -3.61
N ILE A 27 14.08 -15.63 -3.46
CA ILE A 27 13.30 -15.65 -2.22
C ILE A 27 14.05 -16.42 -1.12
N LYS A 28 14.71 -17.54 -1.43
CA LYS A 28 15.53 -18.30 -0.47
C LYS A 28 16.66 -17.45 0.12
N GLN A 29 17.32 -16.63 -0.70
CA GLN A 29 18.37 -15.71 -0.24
C GLN A 29 17.83 -14.59 0.67
N THR A 30 16.63 -14.07 0.38
CA THR A 30 15.95 -13.07 1.21
C THR A 30 15.43 -13.66 2.52
N LEU A 31 14.85 -14.87 2.48
CA LEU A 31 14.35 -15.57 3.67
C LEU A 31 15.46 -16.03 4.61
N GLY A 32 16.66 -16.30 4.08
CA GLY A 32 17.85 -16.53 4.91
C GLY A 32 18.27 -15.30 5.73
N LYS A 33 17.81 -14.09 5.36
CA LYS A 33 18.05 -12.84 6.09
C LYS A 33 16.94 -12.53 7.09
N ILE A 34 15.71 -12.91 6.78
CA ILE A 34 14.55 -12.71 7.65
C ILE A 34 14.57 -13.74 8.78
N LYS A 35 14.88 -13.28 10.00
CA LYS A 35 14.83 -14.13 11.19
C LYS A 35 13.39 -14.33 11.67
N ALA A 36 13.15 -15.54 12.20
CA ALA A 36 12.15 -16.00 13.18
C ALA A 36 10.64 -15.64 13.05
N ALA A 37 10.25 -14.50 12.48
CA ALA A 37 8.89 -13.98 12.55
C ALA A 37 7.93 -14.57 11.50
N PHE A 38 8.46 -15.08 10.39
CA PHE A 38 7.65 -15.53 9.26
C PHE A 38 7.73 -17.03 9.05
N ASN A 39 6.58 -17.67 8.88
CA ASN A 39 6.51 -18.99 8.25
C ASN A 39 6.85 -18.82 6.77
N SER A 40 8.13 -18.92 6.46
CA SER A 40 8.72 -18.70 5.14
C SER A 40 7.99 -19.47 4.04
N THR A 41 7.63 -20.73 4.29
CA THR A 41 6.87 -21.57 3.34
C THR A 41 5.48 -21.01 3.06
N ALA A 42 4.77 -20.51 4.08
CA ALA A 42 3.45 -19.93 3.89
C ALA A 42 3.50 -18.61 3.08
N LEU A 43 4.48 -17.75 3.35
CA LEU A 43 4.67 -16.52 2.58
C LEU A 43 5.03 -16.78 1.12
N ILE A 44 5.91 -17.75 0.85
CA ILE A 44 6.25 -18.15 -0.52
C ILE A 44 5.00 -18.60 -1.27
N ALA A 45 4.21 -19.50 -0.68
CA ALA A 45 3.00 -20.00 -1.30
C ALA A 45 2.00 -18.88 -1.61
N ILE A 46 1.88 -17.89 -0.72
CA ILE A 46 1.07 -16.68 -0.96
C ILE A 46 1.64 -15.89 -2.13
N ARG A 47 2.95 -15.65 -2.16
CA ARG A 47 3.60 -14.87 -3.22
C ARG A 47 3.44 -15.52 -4.59
N GLU A 48 3.55 -16.85 -4.67
CA GLU A 48 3.35 -17.60 -5.90
C GLU A 48 1.93 -17.45 -6.45
N LYS A 49 0.91 -17.46 -5.57
CA LYS A 49 -0.48 -17.17 -5.96
C LYS A 49 -0.63 -15.77 -6.56
N PHE A 50 0.00 -14.75 -5.96
CA PHE A 50 -0.05 -13.41 -6.52
C PHE A 50 0.70 -13.28 -7.85
N ASN A 51 1.82 -14.00 -7.99
CA ASN A 51 2.58 -14.01 -9.23
C ASN A 51 1.80 -14.67 -10.39
N SER A 52 1.00 -15.71 -10.13
CA SER A 52 0.15 -16.31 -11.19
C SER A 52 -0.94 -15.35 -11.70
N LEU A 53 -1.33 -14.37 -10.87
CA LEU A 53 -2.33 -13.35 -11.21
C LEU A 53 -1.73 -12.08 -11.83
N LYS A 54 -0.40 -12.01 -11.97
CA LYS A 54 0.32 -10.78 -12.35
C LYS A 54 -0.21 -10.15 -13.65
N GLU A 55 -0.45 -10.94 -14.69
CA GLU A 55 -0.93 -10.39 -15.96
C GLU A 55 -2.38 -9.89 -15.87
N LYS A 56 -3.24 -10.54 -15.07
CA LYS A 56 -4.60 -10.04 -14.79
C LYS A 56 -4.55 -8.72 -14.04
N ILE A 57 -3.70 -8.62 -13.02
CA ILE A 57 -3.51 -7.38 -12.26
C ILE A 57 -2.99 -6.28 -13.18
N LYS A 58 -1.96 -6.57 -13.99
CA LYS A 58 -1.41 -5.63 -14.97
C LYS A 58 -2.46 -5.14 -15.96
N ALA A 59 -3.33 -6.02 -16.45
CA ALA A 59 -4.44 -5.64 -17.33
C ALA A 59 -5.39 -4.65 -16.64
N LYS A 60 -5.81 -4.94 -15.39
CA LYS A 60 -6.66 -4.05 -14.59
C LYS A 60 -6.01 -2.69 -14.27
N LEU A 61 -4.68 -2.65 -14.14
CA LEU A 61 -3.92 -1.42 -13.88
C LEU A 61 -3.57 -0.62 -15.15
N THR A 62 -3.86 -1.15 -16.34
CA THR A 62 -3.49 -0.50 -17.59
C THR A 62 -4.46 0.63 -17.91
N LEU A 63 -3.92 1.85 -18.03
CA LEU A 63 -4.71 3.03 -18.41
C LEU A 63 -5.27 2.93 -19.84
N SER A 64 -6.50 3.39 -20.02
CA SER A 64 -7.11 3.59 -21.34
C SER A 64 -6.33 4.61 -22.17
N PRO A 65 -6.41 4.60 -23.51
CA PRO A 65 -5.78 5.62 -24.36
C PRO A 65 -6.13 7.05 -23.94
N GLU A 66 -7.38 7.32 -23.57
CA GLU A 66 -7.83 8.64 -23.12
C GLU A 66 -7.21 9.02 -21.77
N GLN A 67 -7.11 8.07 -20.83
CA GLN A 67 -6.46 8.30 -19.55
C GLN A 67 -4.97 8.59 -19.71
N LYS A 68 -4.28 7.94 -20.66
CA LYS A 68 -2.87 8.22 -20.98
C LYS A 68 -2.66 9.65 -21.48
N VAL A 69 -3.49 10.12 -22.41
CA VAL A 69 -3.41 11.50 -22.92
C VAL A 69 -3.60 12.53 -21.81
N ILE A 70 -4.54 12.28 -20.89
CA ILE A 70 -4.77 13.16 -19.73
C ILE A 70 -3.57 13.15 -18.79
N LEU A 71 -3.04 11.97 -18.48
CA LEU A 71 -1.86 11.83 -17.63
C LEU A 71 -0.66 12.57 -18.21
N GLU A 72 -0.39 12.43 -19.51
CA GLU A 72 0.69 13.15 -20.20
C GLU A 72 0.57 14.67 -20.07
N GLU A 73 -0.65 15.20 -20.14
CA GLU A 73 -0.90 16.63 -20.00
C GLU A 73 -0.74 17.10 -18.53
N LEU A 74 -1.20 16.29 -17.56
CA LEU A 74 -1.00 16.57 -16.14
C LEU A 74 0.48 16.57 -15.77
N LEU A 75 1.25 15.61 -16.28
CA LEU A 75 2.68 15.47 -15.99
C LEU A 75 3.49 16.73 -16.40
N LYS A 76 3.07 17.48 -17.43
CA LYS A 76 3.71 18.74 -17.83
C LYS A 76 3.62 19.84 -16.77
N HIS A 77 2.61 19.77 -15.90
CA HIS A 77 2.35 20.78 -14.88
C HIS A 77 2.92 20.37 -13.51
N ILE A 78 3.40 19.12 -13.36
CA ILE A 78 3.99 18.64 -12.11
C ILE A 78 5.42 19.15 -11.99
N ARG A 79 5.69 19.86 -10.89
CA ARG A 79 7.05 20.26 -10.52
C ARG A 79 7.70 19.13 -9.73
N LYS A 80 8.90 18.71 -10.14
CA LYS A 80 9.70 17.79 -9.35
C LYS A 80 10.20 18.51 -8.10
N ILE A 81 9.81 18.01 -6.93
CA ILE A 81 10.36 18.47 -5.66
C ILE A 81 11.67 17.73 -5.44
N LYS A 82 12.76 18.48 -5.29
CA LYS A 82 14.05 17.91 -4.90
C LYS A 82 14.01 17.58 -3.41
N LYS A 83 14.27 16.33 -3.05
CA LYS A 83 14.52 15.94 -1.67
C LYS A 83 15.99 16.21 -1.36
N ASP A 84 16.27 17.27 -0.60
CA ASP A 84 17.65 17.63 -0.23
C ASP A 84 18.19 16.84 0.98
N LYS A 85 17.30 16.20 1.74
CA LYS A 85 17.64 15.31 2.86
C LYS A 85 16.98 13.98 2.63
N VAL A 86 17.78 12.94 2.44
CA VAL A 86 17.33 11.55 2.30
C VAL A 86 17.96 10.76 3.43
N GLN A 87 17.15 10.05 4.21
CA GLN A 87 17.67 9.18 5.26
C GLN A 87 18.32 7.95 4.65
N GLU A 88 19.49 7.57 5.19
CA GLU A 88 20.22 6.38 4.74
C GLU A 88 19.35 5.12 4.83
N LYS A 89 18.54 5.01 5.88
CA LYS A 89 17.62 3.89 6.11
C LYS A 89 16.34 3.94 5.26
N GLY A 90 16.00 5.11 4.68
CA GLY A 90 14.77 5.35 3.93
C GLY A 90 13.88 6.40 4.60
N ASP A 91 13.12 7.15 3.80
CA ASP A 91 12.20 8.19 4.27
C ASP A 91 10.76 7.70 4.41
N SER A 92 10.45 6.48 3.97
CA SER A 92 9.13 5.87 4.02
C SER A 92 9.22 4.36 4.26
N ILE A 93 8.09 3.75 4.64
CA ILE A 93 8.01 2.30 4.89
C ILE A 93 8.43 1.51 3.65
N GLU A 94 8.00 1.92 2.46
CA GLU A 94 8.34 1.24 1.21
C GLU A 94 9.84 1.32 0.90
N GLU A 95 10.47 2.46 1.18
CA GLU A 95 11.92 2.64 1.01
C GLU A 95 12.71 1.83 2.05
N ILE A 96 12.28 1.82 3.32
CA ILE A 96 12.90 1.06 4.41
C ILE A 96 12.81 -0.44 4.10
N ASN A 97 11.60 -0.94 3.82
CA ASN A 97 11.35 -2.35 3.54
C ASN A 97 12.01 -2.80 2.24
N GLY A 98 12.07 -1.91 1.23
CA GLY A 98 12.79 -2.16 -0.02
C GLY A 98 14.29 -2.31 0.20
N LYS A 99 14.92 -1.45 1.01
CA LYS A 99 16.35 -1.52 1.36
C LYS A 99 16.69 -2.71 2.25
N LYS A 100 15.77 -3.12 3.13
CA LYS A 100 15.88 -4.34 3.94
C LYS A 100 15.54 -5.61 3.14
N HIS A 101 15.12 -5.47 1.87
CA HIS A 101 14.71 -6.54 0.98
C HIS A 101 13.50 -7.36 1.44
N VAL A 102 12.72 -6.86 2.40
CA VAL A 102 11.52 -7.55 2.91
C VAL A 102 10.25 -7.19 2.13
N ALA A 103 10.24 -6.05 1.42
CA ALA A 103 9.07 -5.58 0.69
C ALA A 103 8.51 -6.57 -0.35
N GLU A 104 9.36 -7.37 -1.01
CA GLU A 104 8.91 -8.36 -2.01
C GLU A 104 8.16 -9.55 -1.39
N LEU A 105 8.30 -9.78 -0.09
CA LEU A 105 7.66 -10.86 0.66
C LEU A 105 6.37 -10.43 1.35
N LEU A 106 6.20 -9.12 1.50
CA LEU A 106 5.05 -8.50 2.13
C LEU A 106 4.02 -8.15 1.05
N TYR A 107 2.74 -8.20 1.42
CA TYR A 107 1.68 -7.69 0.56
C TYR A 107 1.63 -6.18 0.70
N GLN A 108 1.55 -5.45 -0.41
CA GLN A 108 1.65 -3.99 -0.41
C GLN A 108 2.76 -3.48 0.53
N GLY A 109 3.97 -4.00 0.40
CA GLY A 109 5.18 -3.46 1.01
C GLY A 109 5.36 -3.72 2.51
N ASP A 110 4.31 -3.81 3.31
CA ASP A 110 4.34 -3.83 4.79
C ASP A 110 3.23 -4.70 5.43
N ILE A 111 2.41 -5.38 4.65
CA ILE A 111 1.33 -6.22 5.17
C ILE A 111 1.73 -7.70 5.19
N VAL A 112 1.60 -8.31 6.36
CA VAL A 112 1.70 -9.77 6.51
C VAL A 112 0.33 -10.41 6.34
N LEU A 113 0.15 -11.18 5.26
CA LEU A 113 -1.09 -11.89 5.02
C LEU A 113 -1.12 -13.24 5.72
N THR A 114 -2.27 -13.57 6.30
CA THR A 114 -2.62 -14.97 6.56
C THR A 114 -2.96 -15.68 5.25
N ARG A 115 -2.85 -17.01 5.21
CA ARG A 115 -3.25 -17.81 4.04
C ARG A 115 -4.68 -17.49 3.59
N LYS A 116 -5.59 -17.37 4.55
CA LYS A 116 -6.99 -17.05 4.30
C LYS A 116 -7.18 -15.67 3.66
N GLN A 117 -6.49 -14.64 4.15
CA GLN A 117 -6.57 -13.30 3.55
C GLN A 117 -6.00 -13.31 2.12
N ALA A 118 -4.92 -14.05 1.89
CA ALA A 118 -4.38 -14.21 0.55
C ALA A 118 -5.37 -14.93 -0.40
N ASP A 119 -6.02 -16.00 0.07
CA ASP A 119 -7.04 -16.72 -0.70
C ASP A 119 -8.21 -15.81 -1.08
N GLU A 120 -8.70 -14.99 -0.13
CA GLU A 120 -9.77 -14.01 -0.38
C GLU A 120 -9.37 -12.98 -1.44
N ILE A 121 -8.14 -12.45 -1.38
CA ILE A 121 -7.66 -11.48 -2.38
C ILE A 121 -7.53 -12.15 -3.75
N VAL A 122 -7.06 -13.40 -3.80
CA VAL A 122 -6.97 -14.18 -5.06
C VAL A 122 -8.36 -14.37 -5.66
N GLU A 123 -9.33 -14.81 -4.85
CA GLU A 123 -10.72 -14.97 -5.28
C GLU A 123 -11.32 -13.67 -5.81
N ASP A 124 -11.03 -12.52 -5.18
CA ASP A 124 -11.44 -11.19 -5.61
C ASP A 124 -10.83 -10.76 -6.94
N ILE A 125 -9.58 -11.12 -7.19
CA ILE A 125 -8.90 -10.80 -8.45
C ILE A 125 -9.45 -11.67 -9.58
N GLU A 126 -9.75 -12.95 -9.29
CA GLU A 126 -10.23 -13.93 -10.25
C GLU A 126 -11.71 -13.80 -10.60
N ASN A 127 -12.56 -13.47 -9.62
CA ASN A 127 -14.01 -13.38 -9.81
C ASN A 127 -14.44 -11.92 -10.05
N GLU A 128 -14.91 -11.62 -11.26
CA GLU A 128 -15.50 -10.32 -11.61
C GLU A 128 -16.99 -10.19 -11.19
N SER A 129 -17.59 -11.26 -10.64
CA SER A 129 -19.03 -11.33 -10.36
C SER A 129 -19.35 -11.10 -8.88
N GLY A 130 -20.33 -10.21 -8.67
CA GLY A 130 -20.71 -9.67 -7.37
C GLY A 130 -21.12 -10.70 -6.31
N ARG A 131 -20.36 -10.73 -5.22
CA ARG A 131 -20.82 -11.12 -3.89
C ARG A 131 -20.44 -10.04 -2.87
N THR A 132 -21.11 -10.04 -1.73
CA THR A 132 -21.46 -8.84 -0.92
C THR A 132 -20.35 -8.13 -0.14
N LYS A 133 -20.30 -6.78 -0.31
CA LYS A 133 -19.95 -5.61 0.57
C LYS A 133 -18.80 -5.72 1.61
N ARG A 134 -17.92 -4.67 1.77
CA ARG A 134 -17.48 -3.95 3.05
C ARG A 134 -15.97 -3.45 3.15
N GLN A 135 -15.54 -2.33 3.81
CA GLN A 135 -14.16 -1.82 4.19
C GLN A 135 -14.23 -1.35 5.64
N ALA A 136 -13.06 -1.03 6.21
CA ALA A 136 -12.52 -1.48 7.51
C ALA A 136 -12.92 -2.91 7.84
N TYR A 137 -11.94 -3.77 8.12
CA TYR A 137 -12.06 -5.22 8.26
C TYR A 137 -13.47 -5.76 8.50
N ARG A 138 -14.21 -6.06 7.43
CA ARG A 138 -15.41 -6.87 7.54
C ARG A 138 -15.35 -8.04 6.57
N ASP A 139 -14.37 -8.92 6.78
CA ASP A 139 -14.31 -10.21 6.10
C ASP A 139 -15.58 -11.03 6.38
N HIS A 140 -15.73 -12.18 5.73
CA HIS A 140 -16.85 -13.09 6.02
C HIS A 140 -16.87 -13.62 7.47
N LYS A 141 -15.81 -13.41 8.25
CA LYS A 141 -15.75 -13.73 9.69
C LYS A 141 -16.07 -12.55 10.59
N TYR A 142 -16.34 -11.37 10.05
CA TYR A 142 -16.79 -10.21 10.82
C TYR A 142 -17.92 -10.58 11.78
N PRO A 143 -17.89 -10.11 13.05
CA PRO A 143 -16.88 -9.22 13.65
C PRO A 143 -15.70 -9.95 14.34
N ARG A 144 -15.49 -11.25 14.11
CA ARG A 144 -14.51 -12.08 14.86
C ARG A 144 -13.04 -11.70 14.69
N THR A 145 -12.77 -10.80 13.77
CA THR A 145 -11.44 -10.34 13.36
C THR A 145 -11.18 -8.90 13.76
N LEU A 146 -12.17 -8.25 14.36
CA LEU A 146 -11.98 -7.04 15.15
C LEU A 146 -11.49 -7.40 16.55
N TRP A 147 -10.80 -6.45 17.17
CA TRP A 147 -10.43 -6.53 18.58
C TRP A 147 -11.67 -6.47 19.47
N GLU A 148 -11.74 -7.38 20.44
CA GLU A 148 -12.90 -7.50 21.33
C GLU A 148 -12.94 -6.34 22.33
N ASN A 149 -14.15 -5.85 22.64
CA ASN A 149 -14.37 -4.75 23.59
C ASN A 149 -13.59 -3.46 23.25
N ASN A 150 -13.27 -3.25 21.96
CA ASN A 150 -12.40 -2.18 21.47
C ASN A 150 -11.01 -2.16 22.14
N ARG A 151 -10.57 -3.27 22.73
CA ARG A 151 -9.30 -3.37 23.45
C ARG A 151 -8.25 -4.10 22.63
N VAL A 152 -7.14 -3.43 22.38
CA VAL A 152 -5.95 -3.97 21.74
C VAL A 152 -4.90 -4.21 22.81
N ASN A 153 -4.69 -5.47 23.17
CA ASN A 153 -3.61 -5.82 24.09
C ASN A 153 -2.28 -5.85 23.34
N TYR A 154 -1.21 -5.36 23.95
CA TYR A 154 0.13 -5.43 23.38
C TYR A 154 1.18 -5.65 24.46
N TYR A 155 2.39 -6.03 24.07
CA TYR A 155 3.56 -5.96 24.93
C TYR A 155 4.83 -5.76 24.08
N PHE A 156 5.90 -5.33 24.74
CA PHE A 156 7.19 -5.16 24.08
C PHE A 156 8.07 -6.38 24.29
N HIS A 157 8.56 -6.93 23.18
CA HIS A 157 9.59 -7.95 23.21
C HIS A 157 10.91 -7.40 23.79
N HIS A 158 11.79 -8.26 24.29
CA HIS A 158 13.02 -7.85 24.98
C HIS A 158 13.97 -7.04 24.08
N ASN A 159 13.90 -7.22 22.76
CA ASN A 159 14.72 -6.49 21.78
C ASN A 159 14.12 -5.13 21.37
N ALA A 160 12.93 -4.76 21.85
CA ALA A 160 12.33 -3.47 21.57
C ALA A 160 13.10 -2.34 22.26
N THR A 161 13.68 -1.43 21.48
CA THR A 161 14.47 -0.31 22.00
C THR A 161 13.58 0.73 22.69
N SER A 162 14.19 1.62 23.49
CA SER A 162 13.46 2.74 24.11
C SER A 162 12.80 3.66 23.07
N ALA A 163 13.43 3.82 21.90
CA ALA A 163 12.87 4.59 20.79
C ALA A 163 11.58 3.94 20.26
N VAL A 164 11.63 2.63 19.96
CA VAL A 164 10.47 1.85 19.50
C VAL A 164 9.33 1.90 20.51
N LYS A 165 9.63 1.66 21.80
CA LYS A 165 8.64 1.76 22.88
C LYS A 165 7.98 3.14 22.94
N SER A 166 8.77 4.19 22.78
CA SER A 166 8.29 5.58 22.80
C SER A 166 7.37 5.89 21.62
N VAL A 167 7.77 5.56 20.39
CA VAL A 167 6.96 5.87 19.21
C VAL A 167 5.71 5.01 19.11
N PHE A 168 5.78 3.74 19.51
CA PHE A 168 4.60 2.88 19.57
C PHE A 168 3.55 3.44 20.53
N ARG A 169 3.95 3.78 21.77
CA ARG A 169 3.02 4.37 22.75
C ARG A 169 2.42 5.69 22.25
N LYS A 170 3.22 6.54 21.59
CA LYS A 170 2.72 7.78 20.99
C LYS A 170 1.74 7.51 19.85
N GLY A 171 2.04 6.55 18.97
CA GLY A 171 1.15 6.15 17.88
C GLY A 171 -0.17 5.57 18.37
N ALA A 172 -0.11 4.67 19.36
CA ALA A 172 -1.29 4.14 20.05
C ALA A 172 -2.11 5.26 20.69
N GLY A 173 -1.43 6.21 21.36
CA GLY A 173 -2.06 7.38 21.96
C GLY A 173 -2.81 8.27 20.95
N LEU A 174 -2.32 8.39 19.70
CA LEU A 174 -3.07 9.10 18.64
C LEU A 174 -4.39 8.40 18.31
N TRP A 175 -4.37 7.06 18.20
CA TRP A 175 -5.59 6.28 17.99
C TRP A 175 -6.54 6.36 19.18
N GLN A 176 -6.05 6.24 20.42
CA GLN A 176 -6.88 6.34 21.63
C GLN A 176 -7.50 7.73 21.82
N LYS A 177 -6.81 8.79 21.37
CA LYS A 177 -7.29 10.16 21.51
C LYS A 177 -8.52 10.44 20.65
N ASP A 178 -8.52 9.95 19.41
CA ASP A 178 -9.51 10.32 18.40
C ASP A 178 -10.50 9.17 18.08
N THR A 179 -10.40 8.03 18.78
CA THR A 179 -11.30 6.86 18.62
C THR A 179 -11.68 6.23 19.96
N CYS A 180 -12.59 5.25 19.94
CA CYS A 180 -12.95 4.46 21.12
C CYS A 180 -12.04 3.24 21.38
N ILE A 181 -10.97 3.09 20.60
CA ILE A 181 -10.03 1.97 20.74
C ILE A 181 -9.14 2.23 21.95
N ASP A 182 -8.94 1.20 22.76
CA ASP A 182 -8.10 1.24 23.96
C ASP A 182 -6.90 0.31 23.80
N PHE A 183 -5.68 0.84 23.97
CA PHE A 183 -4.45 0.07 23.91
C PHE A 183 -3.95 -0.22 25.32
N VAL A 184 -3.80 -1.50 25.65
CA VAL A 184 -3.43 -1.95 26.99
C VAL A 184 -2.17 -2.80 26.91
N GLU A 185 -1.17 -2.45 27.72
CA GLU A 185 0.05 -3.26 27.84
C GLU A 185 -0.24 -4.48 28.73
N ASP A 186 -0.42 -5.66 28.13
CA ASP A 186 -0.72 -6.92 28.81
C ASP A 186 -0.06 -8.09 28.07
N SER A 187 1.05 -8.59 28.63
CA SER A 187 1.79 -9.73 28.09
C SER A 187 1.12 -11.08 28.37
N SER A 188 0.11 -11.13 29.24
CA SER A 188 -0.63 -12.34 29.59
C SER A 188 -1.87 -12.57 28.74
N ALA A 189 -2.41 -11.50 28.11
CA ALA A 189 -3.60 -11.57 27.27
C ALA A 189 -3.44 -12.56 26.11
N ARG A 190 -4.44 -13.41 25.86
CA ARG A 190 -4.39 -14.44 24.81
C ARG A 190 -4.17 -13.85 23.41
N ASP A 191 -4.94 -12.80 23.11
CA ASP A 191 -4.91 -12.09 21.85
C ASP A 191 -4.20 -10.77 22.11
N ARG A 192 -3.00 -10.63 21.54
CA ARG A 192 -2.11 -9.50 21.82
C ARG A 192 -1.13 -9.26 20.68
N ILE A 193 -0.65 -8.02 20.58
CA ILE A 193 0.41 -7.64 19.66
C ILE A 193 1.76 -7.74 20.38
N ARG A 194 2.71 -8.51 19.83
CA ARG A 194 4.11 -8.49 20.24
C ARG A 194 4.86 -7.45 19.41
N VAL A 195 5.20 -6.33 20.03
CA VAL A 195 5.95 -5.23 19.39
C VAL A 195 7.44 -5.49 19.54
N PHE A 196 8.17 -5.58 18.43
CA PHE A 196 9.57 -5.99 18.43
C PHE A 196 10.35 -5.34 17.28
N VAL A 197 11.67 -5.50 17.30
CA VAL A 197 12.57 -4.99 16.25
C VAL A 197 13.00 -6.16 15.36
N GLU A 198 12.64 -6.08 14.08
CA GLU A 198 13.05 -7.00 13.01
C GLU A 198 13.43 -6.19 11.77
N ASP A 199 13.78 -6.87 10.67
CA ASP A 199 13.94 -6.20 9.39
C ASP A 199 12.60 -5.64 8.85
N GLY A 200 12.54 -4.32 8.72
CA GLY A 200 11.42 -3.57 8.14
C GLY A 200 10.34 -3.12 9.13
N CYS A 201 9.39 -2.34 8.61
CA CYS A 201 8.17 -1.89 9.29
C CYS A 201 7.01 -2.69 8.69
N TRP A 202 6.30 -3.46 9.50
CA TRP A 202 5.18 -4.26 8.99
C TRP A 202 4.29 -4.77 10.11
N SER A 203 3.07 -5.14 9.73
CA SER A 203 2.04 -5.60 10.65
C SER A 203 1.08 -6.59 9.97
N TYR A 204 0.36 -7.35 10.79
CA TYR A 204 -0.81 -8.11 10.32
C TYR A 204 -2.03 -7.21 10.25
N ILE A 205 -3.01 -7.58 9.41
CA ILE A 205 -4.28 -6.87 9.37
C ILE A 205 -5.28 -7.46 10.36
N GLY A 206 -5.76 -6.61 11.29
CA GLY A 206 -6.81 -6.95 12.26
C GLY A 206 -6.33 -7.94 13.34
N ARG A 207 -7.28 -8.47 14.12
CA ARG A 207 -7.02 -9.45 15.18
C ARG A 207 -6.97 -10.87 14.63
N LEU A 208 -5.86 -11.57 14.86
CA LEU A 208 -5.69 -12.97 14.44
C LEU A 208 -6.24 -14.03 15.42
N GLY A 209 -6.64 -13.61 16.63
CA GLY A 209 -7.17 -14.50 17.68
C GLY A 209 -6.11 -15.25 18.49
N LYS A 210 -4.88 -14.73 18.47
CA LYS A 210 -3.67 -15.21 19.19
C LYS A 210 -2.63 -14.09 19.25
N GLU A 211 -1.45 -14.36 19.81
CA GLU A 211 -0.29 -13.46 19.66
C GLU A 211 0.05 -13.23 18.17
N GLN A 212 0.21 -11.97 17.79
CA GLN A 212 0.61 -11.54 16.45
C GLN A 212 1.73 -10.51 16.51
N ASP A 213 2.63 -10.56 15.55
CA ASP A 213 3.82 -9.72 15.52
C ASP A 213 3.58 -8.37 14.82
N LEU A 214 4.24 -7.32 15.32
CA LEU A 214 4.33 -6.02 14.67
C LEU A 214 5.79 -5.55 14.76
N SER A 215 6.43 -5.39 13.60
CA SER A 215 7.82 -4.96 13.53
C SER A 215 7.90 -3.45 13.40
N LEU A 216 8.66 -2.84 14.30
CA LEU A 216 9.20 -1.49 14.14
C LEU A 216 10.72 -1.61 14.10
N GLY A 217 11.21 -1.99 12.93
CA GLY A 217 12.63 -2.19 12.65
C GLY A 217 13.45 -0.91 12.63
N ASP A 218 14.72 -1.09 12.28
CA ASP A 218 15.67 0.00 12.09
C ASP A 218 15.24 0.95 10.95
N GLY A 219 14.94 2.21 11.28
CA GLY A 219 14.36 3.22 10.39
C GLY A 219 12.87 3.47 10.60
N CYS A 220 12.17 2.61 11.34
CA CYS A 220 10.74 2.70 11.60
C CYS A 220 10.39 3.56 12.82
N GLU A 221 11.38 4.12 13.52
CA GLU A 221 11.22 4.80 14.82
C GLU A 221 10.65 6.21 14.71
N THR A 222 9.53 6.36 13.99
CA THR A 222 8.75 7.60 13.90
C THR A 222 7.33 7.35 14.35
N VAL A 223 6.69 8.38 14.92
CA VAL A 223 5.30 8.27 15.40
C VAL A 223 4.33 7.97 14.25
N GLY A 224 4.58 8.54 13.07
CA GLY A 224 3.75 8.30 11.88
C GLY A 224 3.82 6.85 11.39
N ILE A 225 5.02 6.27 11.31
CA ILE A 225 5.19 4.86 10.92
C ILE A 225 4.55 3.94 11.99
N ALA A 226 4.79 4.19 13.27
CA ALA A 226 4.17 3.40 14.33
C ALA A 226 2.64 3.46 14.28
N ALA A 227 2.05 4.65 14.07
CA ALA A 227 0.61 4.80 13.95
C ALA A 227 0.03 4.12 12.69
N HIS A 228 0.80 4.08 11.59
CA HIS A 228 0.45 3.34 10.37
C HIS A 228 0.38 1.82 10.63
N GLU A 229 1.43 1.24 11.20
CA GLU A 229 1.48 -0.21 11.49
C GLU A 229 0.44 -0.64 12.53
N ILE A 230 0.13 0.25 13.48
CA ILE A 230 -1.00 0.09 14.40
C ILE A 230 -2.33 0.12 13.63
N GLY A 231 -2.46 1.01 12.64
CA GLY A 231 -3.60 1.06 11.71
C GLY A 231 -3.87 -0.28 11.04
N HIS A 232 -2.83 -0.94 10.54
CA HIS A 232 -2.94 -2.32 10.05
C HIS A 232 -3.43 -3.28 11.13
N ALA A 233 -2.80 -3.27 12.31
CA ALA A 233 -3.16 -4.18 13.40
C ALA A 233 -4.62 -4.02 13.85
N ILE A 234 -5.21 -2.82 13.78
CA ILE A 234 -6.63 -2.58 14.10
C ILE A 234 -7.57 -2.81 12.91
N GLY A 235 -7.05 -3.11 11.71
CA GLY A 235 -7.84 -3.63 10.59
C GLY A 235 -7.94 -2.73 9.35
N PHE A 236 -7.08 -1.70 9.23
CA PHE A 236 -7.04 -0.85 8.05
C PHE A 236 -6.09 -1.40 6.99
N TRP A 237 -6.58 -1.41 5.74
CA TRP A 237 -5.77 -1.60 4.54
C TRP A 237 -5.31 -0.26 4.00
N HIS A 238 -4.44 -0.27 2.99
CA HIS A 238 -4.04 0.96 2.34
C HIS A 238 -5.18 1.69 1.64
N THR A 239 -5.22 3.01 1.79
CA THR A 239 -6.21 3.87 1.12
C THR A 239 -6.09 3.79 -0.39
N HIS A 240 -4.86 3.67 -0.90
CA HIS A 240 -4.60 3.53 -2.33
C HIS A 240 -5.09 2.18 -2.91
N ALA A 241 -5.53 1.22 -2.08
CA ALA A 241 -6.08 -0.05 -2.55
C ALA A 241 -7.61 -0.01 -2.70
N ARG A 242 -8.26 1.10 -2.33
CA ARG A 242 -9.71 1.29 -2.38
C ARG A 242 -10.31 0.98 -3.75
N HIS A 243 -11.47 0.34 -3.75
CA HIS A 243 -12.24 0.03 -4.97
C HIS A 243 -12.63 1.26 -5.80
N ASP A 244 -12.73 2.44 -5.18
CA ASP A 244 -13.08 3.70 -5.82
C ASP A 244 -11.88 4.60 -6.11
N ARG A 245 -10.64 4.15 -5.84
CA ARG A 245 -9.43 4.99 -5.94
C ARG A 245 -9.24 5.64 -7.31
N ASP A 246 -9.62 4.94 -8.39
CA ASP A 246 -9.35 5.39 -9.76
C ASP A 246 -10.21 6.61 -10.15
N LYS A 247 -11.17 6.99 -9.29
CA LYS A 247 -11.89 8.26 -9.36
C LYS A 247 -11.09 9.44 -8.79
N PHE A 248 -10.03 9.18 -8.02
CA PHE A 248 -9.30 10.16 -7.21
C PHE A 248 -7.81 10.24 -7.54
N ILE A 249 -7.19 9.12 -7.92
CA ILE A 249 -5.78 9.04 -8.30
C ILE A 249 -5.63 8.37 -9.67
N THR A 250 -4.57 8.75 -10.39
CA THR A 250 -4.17 8.07 -11.63
C THR A 250 -2.92 7.25 -11.36
N PHE A 251 -3.05 5.94 -11.42
CA PHE A 251 -1.91 5.03 -11.30
C PHE A 251 -1.17 4.90 -12.64
N ASN A 252 0.13 5.20 -12.66
CA ASN A 252 0.97 5.01 -13.84
C ASN A 252 1.85 3.76 -13.70
N ALA A 253 1.38 2.64 -14.27
CA ALA A 253 2.11 1.37 -14.23
C ALA A 253 3.52 1.43 -14.84
N HIS A 254 3.81 2.36 -15.75
CA HIS A 254 5.14 2.52 -16.36
C HIS A 254 6.21 2.99 -15.37
N ASN A 255 5.80 3.61 -14.25
CA ASN A 255 6.69 4.09 -13.20
C ASN A 255 6.91 3.06 -12.08
N VAL A 256 6.42 1.83 -12.27
CA VAL A 256 6.50 0.76 -11.27
C VAL A 256 7.25 -0.42 -11.88
N LYS A 257 8.15 -1.03 -11.09
CA LYS A 257 8.81 -2.27 -11.49
C LYS A 257 7.75 -3.33 -11.78
N PRO A 258 7.83 -4.08 -12.90
CA PRO A 258 6.80 -5.06 -13.24
C PRO A 258 6.55 -6.10 -12.14
N SER A 259 7.57 -6.49 -11.37
CA SER A 259 7.44 -7.42 -10.24
C SER A 259 6.73 -6.85 -9.01
N TRP A 260 6.40 -5.56 -9.00
CA TRP A 260 5.74 -4.86 -7.89
C TRP A 260 4.32 -4.43 -8.25
N LEU A 261 3.83 -4.71 -9.46
CA LEU A 261 2.49 -4.31 -9.89
C LEU A 261 1.38 -4.91 -9.02
N ASP A 262 1.60 -6.11 -8.49
CA ASP A 262 0.67 -6.77 -7.56
C ASP A 262 0.49 -6.00 -6.24
N GLN A 263 1.46 -5.19 -5.86
CA GLN A 263 1.41 -4.32 -4.67
C GLN A 263 0.39 -3.18 -4.83
N PHE A 264 -0.04 -2.90 -6.06
CA PHE A 264 -1.03 -1.86 -6.38
C PHE A 264 -2.39 -2.45 -6.77
N ALA A 265 -2.62 -3.73 -6.48
CA ALA A 265 -3.92 -4.37 -6.73
C ALA A 265 -5.05 -3.58 -6.05
N ILE A 266 -6.16 -3.41 -6.77
CA ILE A 266 -7.37 -2.76 -6.26
C ILE A 266 -8.21 -3.84 -5.56
N THR A 267 -8.74 -3.48 -4.41
CA THR A 267 -9.78 -4.26 -3.73
C THR A 267 -11.13 -4.06 -4.42
N THR A 268 -12.05 -5.00 -4.24
CA THR A 268 -13.40 -4.90 -4.81
C THR A 268 -14.35 -4.24 -3.81
N PRO A 269 -15.54 -3.76 -4.22
CA PRO A 269 -16.57 -3.33 -3.27
C PRO A 269 -16.98 -4.42 -2.25
N ALA A 270 -16.65 -5.69 -2.53
CA ALA A 270 -16.92 -6.84 -1.66
C ALA A 270 -15.95 -6.92 -0.48
N THR A 271 -14.68 -6.66 -0.71
CA THR A 271 -13.63 -6.58 0.33
C THR A 271 -13.33 -5.15 0.74
N ASN A 272 -14.05 -4.18 0.16
CA ASN A 272 -13.86 -2.76 0.43
C ASN A 272 -15.14 -1.84 0.39
N ASP A 273 -15.54 -1.14 1.46
CA ASP A 273 -16.72 -0.24 1.72
C ASP A 273 -16.32 0.92 2.62
N ASN A 274 -16.29 2.09 2.01
CA ASN A 274 -15.63 3.27 2.54
C ASN A 274 -16.40 3.92 3.69
N TYR A 275 -17.44 3.30 4.25
CA TYR A 275 -18.36 3.87 5.26
C TYR A 275 -18.98 5.20 4.83
N GLY A 276 -19.13 5.40 3.52
CA GLY A 276 -19.54 6.69 2.96
C GLY A 276 -18.49 7.81 3.08
N ILE A 277 -17.28 7.50 3.55
CA ILE A 277 -16.18 8.46 3.68
C ILE A 277 -15.49 8.64 2.33
N THR A 278 -15.32 9.90 1.93
CA THR A 278 -14.62 10.27 0.69
C THR A 278 -13.15 9.87 0.75
N TYR A 279 -12.49 9.87 -0.42
CA TYR A 279 -11.08 9.54 -0.50
C TYR A 279 -10.23 10.63 0.17
N ASP A 280 -9.38 10.23 1.10
CA ASP A 280 -8.50 11.13 1.84
C ASP A 280 -7.05 10.93 1.40
N TYR A 281 -6.50 11.93 0.70
CA TYR A 281 -5.11 11.94 0.23
C TYR A 281 -4.10 12.09 1.37
N GLY A 282 -4.52 12.64 2.52
CA GLY A 282 -3.70 12.81 3.72
C GLY A 282 -3.81 11.66 4.71
N ASN A 283 -4.54 10.59 4.35
CA ASN A 283 -4.75 9.46 5.24
C ASN A 283 -3.41 8.79 5.58
N ILE A 284 -3.22 8.42 6.85
CA ILE A 284 -1.99 7.77 7.30
C ILE A 284 -1.73 6.43 6.60
N MET A 285 -2.77 5.77 6.09
CA MET A 285 -2.70 4.52 5.31
C MET A 285 -2.54 4.76 3.79
N HIS A 286 -2.32 5.99 3.34
CA HIS A 286 -2.13 6.30 1.93
C HIS A 286 -0.65 6.31 1.54
N TYR A 287 -0.30 5.59 0.47
CA TYR A 287 1.04 5.59 -0.12
C TYR A 287 1.43 6.97 -0.67
N GLY A 288 2.72 7.31 -0.65
CA GLY A 288 3.15 8.57 -1.28
C GLY A 288 3.12 8.55 -2.79
N ALA A 289 2.75 9.68 -3.40
CA ALA A 289 2.63 9.83 -4.85
C ALA A 289 3.92 9.54 -5.66
N THR A 290 5.12 9.63 -5.07
CA THR A 290 6.41 9.43 -5.75
C THR A 290 7.14 8.13 -5.35
N ARG A 291 6.52 7.28 -4.52
CA ARG A 291 7.26 6.32 -3.68
C ARG A 291 7.52 4.96 -4.33
N SER A 292 7.14 4.76 -5.60
CA SER A 292 7.48 3.56 -6.39
C SER A 292 8.75 3.70 -7.25
N HIS A 293 9.45 4.83 -7.18
CA HIS A 293 10.71 5.02 -7.90
C HIS A 293 11.86 4.36 -7.14
N GLN A 294 12.37 3.23 -7.64
CA GLN A 294 13.74 2.82 -7.34
C GLN A 294 14.58 2.98 -8.61
N GLU A 295 15.66 3.75 -8.44
CA GLU A 295 16.75 4.09 -9.37
C GLU A 295 16.61 5.39 -10.17
N PHE A 296 17.16 6.47 -9.61
CA PHE A 296 18.19 7.25 -10.30
C PHE A 296 19.21 7.73 -9.26
N SER A 297 20.31 6.97 -9.16
CA SER A 297 21.53 7.44 -8.53
C SER A 297 22.16 8.55 -9.39
N PHE A 298 22.71 9.56 -8.71
CA PHE A 298 23.60 10.60 -9.23
C PHE A 298 23.04 11.55 -10.31
N LEU A 299 22.80 12.81 -9.95
CA LEU A 299 23.72 13.92 -10.23
C LEU A 299 23.23 15.18 -9.51
N SER A 300 24.08 15.67 -8.62
CA SER A 300 24.04 16.96 -7.95
C SER A 300 24.26 18.11 -8.94
N GLY A 301 23.56 19.23 -8.74
CA GLY A 301 24.02 20.54 -9.20
C GLY A 301 22.90 21.52 -9.50
N GLY A 302 22.99 22.74 -8.95
CA GLY A 302 22.35 23.91 -9.56
C GLY A 302 21.34 24.67 -8.71
N ASN A 303 21.86 25.59 -7.89
CA ASN A 303 21.36 26.87 -7.40
C ASN A 303 20.07 27.52 -8.00
N VAL A 304 19.32 28.15 -7.06
CA VAL A 304 18.69 29.51 -7.12
C VAL A 304 17.41 29.62 -7.97
N SER A 305 16.28 30.20 -7.53
CA SER A 305 16.02 31.60 -7.15
C SER A 305 14.57 31.80 -6.69
N THR A 306 14.36 32.84 -5.90
CA THR A 306 13.04 33.39 -5.49
C THR A 306 12.17 33.84 -6.67
N PRO A 307 10.82 33.83 -6.55
CA PRO A 307 9.92 34.18 -7.64
C PRO A 307 9.86 35.69 -7.89
N LYS A 308 10.00 36.10 -9.15
CA LYS A 308 9.52 37.40 -9.67
C LYS A 308 8.24 37.20 -10.51
N PRO A 309 7.44 38.26 -10.71
CA PRO A 309 6.00 38.19 -10.96
C PRO A 309 5.64 37.50 -12.28
N GLN A 310 4.54 36.73 -12.28
CA GLN A 310 3.97 36.18 -13.52
C GLN A 310 3.43 37.31 -14.41
N PRO A 311 3.79 37.36 -15.70
CA PRO A 311 3.17 38.28 -16.64
C PRO A 311 1.70 37.89 -16.89
N GLN A 312 0.85 38.90 -17.10
CA GLN A 312 -0.58 38.76 -17.37
C GLN A 312 -0.86 37.68 -18.43
N GLN A 313 -1.60 36.66 -18.02
CA GLN A 313 -1.95 35.51 -18.85
C GLN A 313 -2.95 35.94 -19.93
N LYS A 314 -2.57 35.74 -21.21
CA LYS A 314 -3.46 35.97 -22.36
C LYS A 314 -4.74 35.14 -22.19
N CYS A 315 -5.91 35.79 -22.26
CA CYS A 315 -7.23 35.16 -22.15
C CYS A 315 -7.61 34.40 -23.44
N VAL A 316 -6.88 33.33 -23.75
CA VAL A 316 -7.09 32.50 -24.93
C VAL A 316 -7.12 31.05 -24.52
N ASP A 317 -8.15 30.32 -24.97
CA ASP A 317 -8.24 28.88 -24.73
C ASP A 317 -7.12 28.14 -25.45
N ASN A 318 -6.61 27.09 -24.79
CA ASN A 318 -5.68 26.19 -25.43
C ASN A 318 -6.38 25.47 -26.59
N ALA A 319 -5.65 25.14 -27.66
CA ALA A 319 -6.17 24.42 -28.83
C ALA A 319 -6.90 23.10 -28.47
N LYS A 320 -6.54 22.48 -27.34
CA LYS A 320 -7.17 21.25 -26.84
C LYS A 320 -8.46 21.47 -26.05
N CYS A 321 -8.80 22.71 -25.71
CA CYS A 321 -9.98 23.04 -24.90
C CYS A 321 -11.29 22.53 -25.54
N ALA A 322 -11.40 22.65 -26.87
CA ALA A 322 -12.57 22.19 -27.62
C ALA A 322 -12.80 20.67 -27.52
N LEU A 323 -11.74 19.87 -27.34
CA LEU A 323 -11.85 18.42 -27.16
C LEU A 323 -12.24 18.05 -25.72
N LEU A 324 -11.66 18.75 -24.74
CA LEU A 324 -11.89 18.52 -23.31
C LEU A 324 -13.33 18.85 -22.89
N THR A 325 -13.87 19.94 -23.43
CA THR A 325 -15.24 20.40 -23.10
C THR A 325 -16.31 19.51 -23.73
N LYS A 326 -16.07 18.97 -24.93
CA LYS A 326 -16.97 18.02 -25.61
C LYS A 326 -17.08 16.66 -24.93
N THR A 327 -16.01 16.16 -24.33
CA THR A 327 -15.95 14.77 -23.84
C THR A 327 -16.17 14.61 -22.34
N ARG A 328 -15.90 15.63 -21.51
CA ARG A 328 -15.78 15.42 -20.05
C ARG A 328 -16.43 16.47 -19.16
N LYS A 329 -17.33 17.32 -19.68
CA LYS A 329 -17.92 18.43 -18.89
C LYS A 329 -16.83 19.21 -18.13
N PHE A 330 -15.70 19.46 -18.80
CA PHE A 330 -14.42 19.86 -18.20
C PHE A 330 -14.54 21.05 -17.23
N CYS A 331 -15.30 22.09 -17.61
CA CYS A 331 -15.46 23.29 -16.78
C CYS A 331 -16.24 23.05 -15.48
N SER A 332 -17.24 22.16 -15.50
CA SER A 332 -18.05 21.83 -14.33
C SER A 332 -17.55 20.59 -13.57
N SER A 333 -16.45 19.98 -14.02
CA SER A 333 -15.92 18.77 -13.42
C SER A 333 -15.16 19.09 -12.14
N VAL A 334 -15.48 18.37 -11.06
CA VAL A 334 -14.78 18.45 -9.77
C VAL A 334 -13.42 17.73 -9.79
N VAL A 335 -13.15 16.95 -10.85
CA VAL A 335 -11.88 16.22 -11.04
C VAL A 335 -10.74 17.16 -11.44
N PHE A 336 -11.05 18.26 -12.11
CA PHE A 336 -10.04 19.24 -12.54
C PHE A 336 -10.02 20.43 -11.58
N THR A 337 -8.83 20.84 -11.14
CA THR A 337 -8.70 22.01 -10.26
C THR A 337 -9.01 23.30 -11.02
N GLU A 338 -9.45 24.33 -10.30
CA GLU A 338 -9.71 25.65 -10.86
C GLU A 338 -8.48 26.24 -11.59
N SER A 339 -7.27 25.91 -11.11
CA SER A 339 -6.02 26.28 -11.76
C SER A 339 -5.85 25.62 -13.13
N ILE A 340 -6.19 24.33 -13.27
CA ILE A 340 -6.09 23.60 -14.53
C ILE A 340 -7.15 24.11 -15.52
N LYS A 341 -8.37 24.34 -15.04
CA LYS A 341 -9.44 24.91 -15.88
C LYS A 341 -9.08 26.32 -16.37
N ARG A 342 -8.50 27.17 -15.50
CA ARG A 342 -7.94 28.49 -15.87
C ARG A 342 -6.76 28.41 -16.83
N SER A 343 -5.93 27.37 -16.75
CA SER A 343 -4.78 27.23 -17.63
C SER A 343 -5.18 26.77 -19.04
N LEU A 344 -6.08 25.79 -19.14
CA LEU A 344 -6.41 25.13 -20.40
C LEU A 344 -7.61 25.74 -21.13
N CYS A 345 -8.62 26.18 -20.38
CA CYS A 345 -9.86 26.75 -20.92
C CYS A 345 -10.26 28.05 -20.20
N PRO A 346 -9.36 29.05 -20.04
CA PRO A 346 -9.66 30.29 -19.32
C PRO A 346 -10.90 31.03 -19.84
N LYS A 347 -11.14 31.00 -21.16
CA LYS A 347 -12.28 31.67 -21.80
C LYS A 347 -13.50 30.76 -21.83
N THR A 348 -13.36 29.50 -22.28
CA THR A 348 -14.51 28.56 -22.36
C THR A 348 -15.10 28.23 -20.98
N CYS A 349 -14.28 28.20 -19.93
CA CYS A 349 -14.76 27.98 -18.56
C CYS A 349 -15.09 29.27 -17.79
N GLY A 350 -15.04 30.44 -18.45
CA GLY A 350 -15.55 31.70 -17.90
C GLY A 350 -14.66 32.38 -16.84
N TYR A 351 -13.36 32.09 -16.80
CA TYR A 351 -12.44 32.70 -15.84
C TYR A 351 -11.89 34.06 -16.25
N CYS A 352 -12.05 34.43 -17.51
CA CYS A 352 -11.77 35.75 -18.04
C CYS A 352 -12.77 36.07 -19.16
N ARG A 353 -13.03 37.35 -19.38
CA ARG A 353 -13.96 37.85 -20.40
C ARG A 353 -13.19 38.37 -21.60
#